data_AF-A0A4Q4Y1F7-F1
#
_entry.id   AF-A0A4Q4Y1F7-F1
#
_cell.length_a   1.000
_cell.length_b   1.000
_cell.length_c   1.000
_cell.angle_alpha   90.00
_cell.angle_beta   90.00
_cell.angle_gamma   90.00
#
_symmetry.space_group_name_H-M   'P 1'
#
loop_
_entity.id
_entity.type
_entity.pdbx_description
1 polymer ?
#
loop_
_entity_poly.entity_id
_entity_poly.type
_entity_poly.pdbx_seq_one_letter_code
_entity_poly.pdbx_strand_id
1 'polypeptide(L)'
;MASGTNHALPRIILYHQTIHDHDGNLISILPLLTQPGISITHLIVAAIHINEDPDGLTLNDHPPSDPRFASLWAELRVAQASGVTVMGMLGGAAKGSYARLDGDQEAFDRYYAPLHELIRERGLQGLDLDVEEEMSLAGVIRLIDRLRADFGAAFVITLAPVATALLDARRNLSGFDYEALEAVRGAQIAWYNAQFYCGWGDASNPVMYEMCAARGWPPEKLVVGLVTAPDNGAGWVPFEVLGPNLWLLRRRFPGFGGVMGWEYFNGWPGGRERPWEWARHMTMLLRATGMGAEVADAEAKNRTTVTTEVDPDTADKAELTTPDDFQYYSSASDDVTLDWCVFGRTTGRMGAAALVETGSHAEGTYQPPYRPFRQAFRKPACQIPAINPEMTRLVLIHAEVSLIPSVDAEFRTSSL
;
A
#
# COMPACT_ATOMS: atom_id res chain seq x y z
N MET A 1 -15.04 2.05 -21.32
CA MET A 1 -14.04 0.96 -21.17
C MET A 1 -12.86 1.55 -20.41
N ALA A 2 -12.58 1.07 -19.20
CA ALA A 2 -11.56 1.65 -18.33
C ALA A 2 -10.17 1.18 -18.76
N SER A 3 -9.36 2.11 -19.29
CA SER A 3 -7.92 1.94 -19.47
C SER A 3 -7.22 2.49 -18.22
N GLY A 4 -7.23 1.70 -17.15
CA GLY A 4 -6.32 1.82 -16.01
C GLY A 4 -5.70 0.44 -15.84
N THR A 5 -4.38 0.36 -15.64
CA THR A 5 -3.59 -0.87 -15.56
C THR A 5 -4.32 -1.99 -14.81
N ASN A 6 -4.96 -2.89 -15.56
CA ASN A 6 -5.75 -3.97 -14.99
C ASN A 6 -4.77 -5.07 -14.57
N HIS A 7 -4.16 -4.91 -13.40
CA HIS A 7 -3.27 -5.90 -12.82
C HIS A 7 -4.00 -7.24 -12.73
N ALA A 8 -3.40 -8.29 -13.29
CA ALA A 8 -3.92 -9.63 -13.14
C ALA A 8 -4.03 -10.00 -11.65
N LEU A 9 -5.21 -10.48 -11.24
CA LEU A 9 -5.43 -10.96 -9.88
C LEU A 9 -4.65 -12.26 -9.63
N PRO A 10 -4.28 -12.55 -8.37
CA PRO A 10 -4.48 -11.70 -7.17
C PRO A 10 -3.52 -10.51 -7.07
N ARG A 11 -3.92 -9.40 -6.42
CA ARG A 11 -3.02 -8.28 -6.12
C ARG A 11 -1.98 -8.66 -5.05
N ILE A 12 -0.79 -8.07 -5.14
CA ILE A 12 0.21 -8.06 -4.07
C ILE A 12 0.54 -6.60 -3.79
N ILE A 13 0.16 -6.14 -2.62
CA ILE A 13 0.17 -4.72 -2.22
C ILE A 13 1.08 -4.57 -1.00
N LEU A 14 1.93 -3.55 -0.97
CA LEU A 14 2.74 -3.22 0.18
C LEU A 14 2.57 -1.78 0.60
N TYR A 15 2.31 -1.57 1.88
CA TYR A 15 2.36 -0.24 2.50
C TYR A 15 3.80 0.10 2.88
N HIS A 16 4.19 1.34 2.66
CA HIS A 16 5.49 1.90 3.02
C HIS A 16 5.26 3.16 3.85
N GLN A 17 5.09 2.98 5.17
CA GLN A 17 4.88 4.07 6.12
C GLN A 17 6.20 4.48 6.79
N THR A 18 6.94 3.51 7.29
CA THR A 18 8.29 3.71 7.82
C THR A 18 9.25 3.91 6.64
N ILE A 19 9.39 5.17 6.22
CA ILE A 19 10.21 5.59 5.07
C ILE A 19 11.70 5.66 5.42
N HIS A 20 12.03 6.12 6.63
CA HIS A 20 13.43 6.24 7.08
C HIS A 20 13.66 5.37 8.32
N ASP A 21 14.88 4.83 8.44
CA ASP A 21 15.32 4.10 9.63
C ASP A 21 15.59 5.04 10.82
N HIS A 22 16.04 4.49 11.95
CA HIS A 22 16.31 5.29 13.14
C HIS A 22 17.46 6.29 12.99
N ASP A 23 18.36 6.06 12.02
CA ASP A 23 19.49 6.92 11.69
C ASP A 23 19.11 7.98 10.66
N GLY A 24 17.89 7.91 10.13
CA GLY A 24 17.38 8.82 9.11
C GLY A 24 17.78 8.42 7.69
N ASN A 25 18.28 7.20 7.46
CA ASN A 25 18.54 6.71 6.12
C ASN A 25 17.24 6.24 5.46
N LEU A 26 17.10 6.47 4.16
CA LEU A 26 15.96 5.96 3.39
C LEU A 26 15.96 4.42 3.39
N ILE A 27 14.80 3.84 3.70
CA ILE A 27 14.53 2.41 3.48
C ILE A 27 14.05 2.25 2.05
N SER A 28 14.99 1.91 1.16
CA SER A 28 14.75 1.84 -0.29
C SER A 28 13.71 0.77 -0.67
N ILE A 29 12.81 1.12 -1.59
CA ILE A 29 11.83 0.19 -2.20
C ILE A 29 12.39 -0.49 -3.45
N LEU A 30 13.54 -0.05 -3.99
CA LEU A 30 14.15 -0.62 -5.19
C LEU A 30 14.41 -2.13 -5.12
N PRO A 31 14.73 -2.74 -3.96
CA PRO A 31 14.82 -4.19 -3.86
C PRO A 31 13.55 -4.94 -4.27
N LEU A 32 12.35 -4.32 -4.14
CA LEU A 32 11.10 -4.92 -4.62
C LEU A 32 11.03 -5.02 -6.15
N LEU A 33 11.80 -4.20 -6.87
CA LEU A 33 11.83 -4.14 -8.33
C LEU A 33 13.02 -4.91 -8.92
N THR A 34 14.12 -4.96 -8.17
CA THR A 34 15.42 -5.44 -8.67
C THR A 34 15.75 -6.86 -8.23
N GLN A 35 15.20 -7.33 -7.11
CA GLN A 35 15.41 -8.70 -6.65
C GLN A 35 14.53 -9.68 -7.43
N PRO A 36 15.06 -10.86 -7.80
CA PRO A 36 14.33 -11.81 -8.62
C PRO A 36 13.16 -12.46 -7.86
N GLY A 37 12.13 -12.87 -8.62
CA GLY A 37 10.99 -13.61 -8.09
C GLY A 37 9.99 -12.77 -7.29
N ILE A 38 9.99 -11.45 -7.49
CA ILE A 38 9.04 -10.51 -6.89
C ILE A 38 8.13 -9.97 -7.99
N SER A 39 6.82 -10.00 -7.75
CA SER A 39 5.79 -9.48 -8.66
C SER A 39 4.77 -8.66 -7.88
N ILE A 40 5.22 -7.61 -7.20
CA ILE A 40 4.31 -6.66 -6.57
C ILE A 40 3.48 -5.93 -7.63
N THR A 41 2.24 -5.60 -7.27
CA THR A 41 1.31 -4.90 -8.16
C THR A 41 1.11 -3.44 -7.74
N HIS A 42 1.12 -3.18 -6.43
CA HIS A 42 0.88 -1.85 -5.89
C HIS A 42 1.84 -1.54 -4.73
N LEU A 43 2.26 -0.28 -4.67
CA LEU A 43 2.94 0.32 -3.51
C LEU A 43 2.10 1.48 -3.00
N ILE A 44 1.88 1.52 -1.69
CA ILE A 44 1.09 2.56 -1.05
C ILE A 44 2.00 3.32 -0.09
N VAL A 45 2.38 4.55 -0.45
CA VAL A 45 3.17 5.44 0.41
C VAL A 45 2.27 6.01 1.51
N ALA A 46 2.72 5.91 2.76
CA ALA A 46 1.92 6.26 3.92
C ALA A 46 2.74 7.05 4.96
N ALA A 47 2.12 7.74 5.90
CA ALA A 47 0.71 8.16 5.89
C ALA A 47 0.64 9.65 5.54
N ILE A 48 -0.29 10.02 4.67
CA ILE A 48 -0.59 11.42 4.37
C ILE A 48 -1.57 11.93 5.43
N HIS A 49 -1.27 13.06 6.06
CA HIS A 49 -2.11 13.67 7.08
C HIS A 49 -2.53 15.09 6.69
N ILE A 50 -3.82 15.37 6.78
CA ILE A 50 -4.36 16.72 6.72
C ILE A 50 -4.39 17.27 8.15
N ASN A 51 -3.58 18.30 8.40
CA ASN A 51 -3.37 18.91 9.71
C ASN A 51 -4.32 20.08 9.97
N GLU A 52 -4.24 20.71 11.14
CA GLU A 52 -5.10 21.87 11.50
C GLU A 52 -4.91 23.05 10.57
N ASP A 53 -3.67 23.30 10.15
CA ASP A 53 -3.37 24.22 9.07
C ASP A 53 -3.72 23.52 7.73
N PRO A 54 -4.67 24.04 6.94
CA PRO A 54 -5.02 23.45 5.66
C PRO A 54 -3.82 23.27 4.73
N ASP A 55 -2.87 24.23 4.73
CA ASP A 55 -1.67 24.19 3.89
C ASP A 55 -0.55 23.35 4.51
N GLY A 56 -0.73 22.90 5.74
CA GLY A 56 0.25 22.16 6.55
C GLY A 56 0.23 20.65 6.33
N LEU A 57 -0.09 20.15 5.12
CA LEU A 57 -0.16 18.71 4.83
C LEU A 57 1.20 18.02 5.08
N THR A 58 1.19 16.87 5.75
CA THR A 58 2.39 16.08 6.02
C THR A 58 2.32 14.68 5.44
N LEU A 59 3.48 14.15 5.05
CA LEU A 59 3.74 12.72 4.91
C LEU A 59 4.49 12.27 6.16
N ASN A 60 3.82 11.49 7.01
CA ASN A 60 4.19 11.26 8.39
C ASN A 60 4.39 12.63 9.10
N ASP A 61 5.58 12.91 9.59
CA ASP A 61 5.88 14.10 10.39
C ASP A 61 6.38 15.31 9.58
N HIS A 62 6.55 15.17 8.26
CA HIS A 62 7.21 16.18 7.43
C HIS A 62 6.37 16.56 6.21
N PRO A 63 6.46 17.80 5.69
CA PRO A 63 5.82 18.14 4.42
C PRO A 63 6.27 17.18 3.29
N PRO A 64 5.39 16.77 2.36
CA PRO A 64 5.79 15.90 1.24
C PRO A 64 6.85 16.51 0.31
N SER A 65 7.05 17.83 0.36
CA SER A 65 8.10 18.55 -0.36
C SER A 65 9.44 18.61 0.37
N ASP A 66 9.50 18.12 1.62
CA ASP A 66 10.73 18.10 2.41
C ASP A 66 11.85 17.36 1.64
N PRO A 67 13.07 17.94 1.53
CA PRO A 67 14.18 17.36 0.78
C PRO A 67 14.51 15.91 1.19
N ARG A 68 14.18 15.50 2.41
CA ARG A 68 14.38 14.11 2.87
C ARG A 68 13.63 13.09 2.03
N PHE A 69 12.50 13.47 1.44
CA PHE A 69 11.70 12.59 0.59
C PHE A 69 12.13 12.62 -0.88
N ALA A 70 13.15 13.40 -1.25
CA ALA A 70 13.59 13.50 -2.65
C ALA A 70 13.92 12.13 -3.25
N SER A 71 14.68 11.30 -2.52
CA SER A 71 15.03 9.94 -2.95
C SER A 71 13.81 9.02 -2.97
N LEU A 72 12.92 9.10 -1.98
CA LEU A 72 11.66 8.35 -1.98
C LEU A 72 10.84 8.61 -3.25
N TRP A 73 10.61 9.89 -3.58
CA TRP A 73 9.84 10.26 -4.77
C TRP A 73 10.53 9.84 -6.07
N ALA A 74 11.87 9.83 -6.11
CA ALA A 74 12.61 9.29 -7.23
C ALA A 74 12.40 7.77 -7.39
N GLU A 75 12.51 7.00 -6.32
CA GLU A 75 12.29 5.55 -6.34
C GLU A 75 10.85 5.17 -6.69
N LEU A 76 9.86 5.91 -6.17
CA LEU A 76 8.45 5.69 -6.52
C LEU A 76 8.19 5.91 -8.01
N ARG A 77 8.82 6.91 -8.65
CA ARG A 77 8.73 7.07 -10.12
C ARG A 77 9.35 5.90 -10.88
N VAL A 78 10.43 5.30 -10.37
CA VAL A 78 11.02 4.08 -10.94
C VAL A 78 10.03 2.91 -10.82
N ALA A 79 9.33 2.77 -9.69
CA ALA A 79 8.30 1.76 -9.52
C ALA A 79 7.15 1.94 -10.53
N GLN A 80 6.66 3.17 -10.72
CA GLN A 80 5.66 3.49 -11.74
C GLN A 80 6.11 3.12 -13.15
N ALA A 81 7.34 3.50 -13.51
CA ALA A 81 7.93 3.15 -14.81
C ALA A 81 8.11 1.63 -15.00
N SER A 82 8.23 0.89 -13.89
CA SER A 82 8.32 -0.58 -13.88
C SER A 82 6.94 -1.27 -13.89
N GLY A 83 5.86 -0.50 -14.05
CA GLY A 83 4.48 -1.03 -14.13
C GLY A 83 3.81 -1.27 -12.78
N VAL A 84 4.45 -0.93 -11.65
CA VAL A 84 3.82 -0.97 -10.33
C VAL A 84 2.92 0.24 -10.15
N THR A 85 1.68 0.05 -9.72
CA THR A 85 0.79 1.17 -9.40
C THR A 85 1.22 1.80 -8.08
N VAL A 86 1.58 3.08 -8.09
CA VAL A 86 1.93 3.82 -6.86
C VAL A 86 0.76 4.67 -6.39
N MET A 87 0.36 4.48 -5.14
CA MET A 87 -0.75 5.17 -4.49
C MET A 87 -0.27 5.86 -3.21
N GLY A 88 -1.02 6.85 -2.72
CA GLY A 88 -0.87 7.35 -1.36
C GLY A 88 -1.89 6.72 -0.41
N MET A 89 -1.63 6.72 0.90
CA MET A 89 -2.61 6.43 1.94
C MET A 89 -2.92 7.71 2.72
N LEU A 90 -4.20 8.09 2.80
CA LEU A 90 -4.67 9.22 3.59
C LEU A 90 -5.14 8.75 4.97
N GLY A 91 -4.76 9.49 6.02
CA GLY A 91 -5.24 9.28 7.39
C GLY A 91 -4.51 8.17 8.14
N GLY A 92 -5.21 7.07 8.42
CA GLY A 92 -4.76 6.00 9.30
C GLY A 92 -4.92 6.33 10.79
N ALA A 93 -4.14 5.67 11.64
CA ALA A 93 -4.28 5.73 13.10
C ALA A 93 -4.15 7.15 13.71
N ALA A 94 -3.40 8.04 13.06
CA ALA A 94 -3.31 9.45 13.46
C ALA A 94 -4.56 10.21 12.95
N LYS A 95 -5.47 10.48 13.89
CA LYS A 95 -6.77 11.08 13.64
C LYS A 95 -6.70 12.54 13.17
N GLY A 96 -7.75 12.98 12.49
CA GLY A 96 -8.11 14.35 12.20
C GLY A 96 -8.25 14.64 10.70
N SER A 97 -7.70 13.79 9.82
CA SER A 97 -7.75 14.04 8.37
C SER A 97 -9.17 13.98 7.84
N TYR A 98 -9.95 13.00 8.27
CA TYR A 98 -11.33 12.82 7.81
C TYR A 98 -12.29 13.77 8.51
N ALA A 99 -12.07 14.07 9.79
CA ALA A 99 -12.85 15.09 10.50
C ALA A 99 -12.79 16.46 9.78
N ARG A 100 -11.62 16.83 9.24
CA ARG A 100 -11.42 18.06 8.46
C ARG A 100 -12.10 18.02 7.09
N LEU A 101 -12.23 16.84 6.49
CA LEU A 101 -12.94 16.62 5.23
C LEU A 101 -14.45 16.37 5.41
N ASP A 102 -14.96 16.30 6.64
CA ASP A 102 -16.37 16.03 6.94
C ASP A 102 -17.16 17.31 7.29
N GLY A 103 -16.55 18.48 7.14
CA GLY A 103 -17.19 19.79 7.34
C GLY A 103 -18.14 20.21 6.21
N ASP A 104 -18.47 21.51 6.18
CA ASP A 104 -19.19 22.10 5.05
C ASP A 104 -18.35 22.12 3.76
N GLN A 105 -18.94 22.58 2.66
CA GLN A 105 -18.29 22.58 1.35
C GLN A 105 -17.05 23.49 1.31
N GLU A 106 -17.08 24.65 1.97
CA GLU A 106 -15.96 25.60 1.97
C GLU A 106 -14.77 25.02 2.73
N ALA A 107 -15.03 24.44 3.92
CA ALA A 107 -14.01 23.75 4.69
C ALA A 107 -13.44 22.55 3.93
N PHE A 108 -14.30 21.74 3.32
CA PHE A 108 -13.88 20.62 2.49
C PHE A 108 -12.94 21.06 1.37
N ASP A 109 -13.31 22.07 0.58
CA ASP A 109 -12.51 22.55 -0.54
C ASP A 109 -11.14 23.08 -0.08
N ARG A 110 -11.11 23.77 1.07
CA ARG A 110 -9.88 24.29 1.66
C ARG A 110 -8.90 23.19 2.07
N TYR A 111 -9.37 22.15 2.75
CA TYR A 111 -8.52 21.03 3.19
C TYR A 111 -8.21 20.03 2.09
N TYR A 112 -9.09 19.91 1.09
CA TYR A 112 -8.89 19.02 -0.05
C TYR A 112 -7.85 19.56 -1.04
N ALA A 113 -7.78 20.89 -1.24
CA ALA A 113 -6.92 21.48 -2.26
C ALA A 113 -5.42 21.08 -2.14
N PRO A 114 -4.78 21.11 -0.97
CA PRO A 114 -3.37 20.70 -0.85
C PRO A 114 -3.16 19.20 -1.09
N LEU A 115 -4.15 18.36 -0.73
CA LEU A 115 -4.14 16.93 -1.05
C LEU A 115 -4.23 16.71 -2.57
N HIS A 116 -5.13 17.44 -3.25
CA HIS A 116 -5.25 17.42 -4.70
C HIS A 116 -3.93 17.78 -5.38
N GLU A 117 -3.28 18.86 -4.94
CA GLU A 117 -1.99 19.27 -5.49
C GLU A 117 -0.89 18.22 -5.26
N LEU A 118 -0.82 17.60 -4.08
CA LEU A 118 0.12 16.52 -3.83
C LEU A 118 -0.07 15.36 -4.82
N ILE A 119 -1.32 14.90 -5.01
CA ILE A 119 -1.64 13.80 -5.92
C ILE A 119 -1.20 14.15 -7.34
N ARG A 120 -1.52 15.36 -7.80
CA ARG A 120 -1.16 15.87 -9.13
C ARG A 120 0.36 15.98 -9.32
N GLU A 121 1.05 16.60 -8.36
CA GLU A 121 2.49 16.88 -8.45
C GLU A 121 3.36 15.63 -8.37
N ARG A 122 2.96 14.66 -7.54
CA ARG A 122 3.68 13.38 -7.41
C ARG A 122 3.20 12.32 -8.38
N GLY A 123 2.17 12.61 -9.18
CA GLY A 123 1.60 11.70 -10.14
C GLY A 123 1.11 10.40 -9.48
N LEU A 124 0.52 10.48 -8.29
CA LEU A 124 -0.03 9.31 -7.61
C LEU A 124 -1.16 8.74 -8.47
N GLN A 125 -1.17 7.43 -8.68
CA GLN A 125 -2.15 6.76 -9.53
C GLN A 125 -3.41 6.35 -8.75
N GLY A 126 -3.42 6.58 -7.44
CA GLY A 126 -4.55 6.31 -6.58
C GLY A 126 -4.36 6.81 -5.15
N LEU A 127 -5.44 6.73 -4.38
CA LEU A 127 -5.46 7.06 -2.96
C LEU A 127 -6.23 5.97 -2.20
N ASP A 128 -5.59 5.43 -1.17
CA ASP A 128 -6.20 4.57 -0.17
C ASP A 128 -6.74 5.43 0.98
N LEU A 129 -8.04 5.33 1.23
CA LEU A 129 -8.72 6.04 2.30
C LEU A 129 -8.75 5.14 3.55
N ASP A 130 -7.70 5.19 4.37
CA ASP A 130 -7.61 4.47 5.65
C ASP A 130 -8.33 5.25 6.76
N VAL A 131 -9.66 5.14 6.82
CA VAL A 131 -10.53 5.88 7.74
C VAL A 131 -10.56 5.21 9.13
N GLU A 132 -9.68 5.62 10.05
CA GLU A 132 -9.63 5.12 11.44
C GLU A 132 -10.18 6.13 12.49
N GLU A 133 -11.15 6.94 12.06
CA GLU A 133 -11.92 7.85 12.88
C GLU A 133 -13.36 7.95 12.36
N GLU A 134 -14.29 8.43 13.19
CA GLU A 134 -15.67 8.60 12.73
C GLU A 134 -15.75 9.66 11.61
N MET A 135 -16.30 9.25 10.47
CA MET A 135 -16.61 10.10 9.33
C MET A 135 -18.04 9.81 8.88
N SER A 136 -18.77 10.85 8.48
CA SER A 136 -20.11 10.66 7.93
C SER A 136 -20.08 9.93 6.59
N LEU A 137 -21.14 9.16 6.29
CA LEU A 137 -21.30 8.52 4.98
C LEU A 137 -21.34 9.56 3.85
N ALA A 138 -21.96 10.72 4.10
CA ALA A 138 -22.01 11.80 3.12
C ALA A 138 -20.62 12.39 2.83
N GLY A 139 -19.78 12.55 3.85
CA GLY A 139 -18.41 13.04 3.72
C GLY A 139 -17.53 12.12 2.89
N VAL A 140 -17.53 10.82 3.18
CA VAL A 140 -16.73 9.86 2.41
C VAL A 140 -17.23 9.75 0.96
N ILE A 141 -18.55 9.80 0.72
CA ILE A 141 -19.12 9.86 -0.62
C ILE A 141 -18.65 11.12 -1.37
N ARG A 142 -18.69 12.29 -0.72
CA ARG A 142 -18.22 13.55 -1.30
C ARG A 142 -16.74 13.47 -1.68
N LEU A 143 -15.90 12.88 -0.82
CA LEU A 143 -14.48 12.70 -1.10
C LEU A 143 -14.24 11.78 -2.31
N ILE A 144 -14.93 10.63 -2.37
CA ILE A 144 -14.84 9.68 -3.49
C ILE A 144 -15.29 10.35 -4.80
N ASP A 145 -16.43 11.05 -4.77
CA ASP A 145 -16.96 11.75 -5.94
C ASP A 145 -16.01 12.83 -6.43
N ARG A 146 -15.41 13.59 -5.50
CA ARG A 146 -14.45 14.63 -5.84
C ARG A 146 -13.17 14.07 -6.45
N LEU A 147 -12.58 13.03 -5.83
CA LEU A 147 -11.42 12.34 -6.38
C LEU A 147 -11.69 11.78 -7.79
N ARG A 148 -12.87 11.20 -7.99
CA ARG A 148 -13.25 10.66 -9.30
C ARG A 148 -13.45 11.76 -10.33
N ALA A 149 -14.04 12.89 -9.96
CA ALA A 149 -14.24 14.04 -10.84
C ALA A 149 -12.90 14.65 -11.28
N ASP A 150 -11.95 14.80 -10.35
CA ASP A 150 -10.70 15.51 -10.60
C ASP A 150 -9.65 14.63 -11.31
N PHE A 151 -9.58 13.33 -10.96
CA PHE A 151 -8.55 12.41 -11.48
C PHE A 151 -9.07 11.38 -12.49
N GLY A 152 -10.38 11.37 -12.76
CA GLY A 152 -11.01 10.53 -13.78
C GLY A 152 -11.10 9.05 -13.39
N ALA A 153 -11.68 8.23 -14.27
CA ALA A 153 -12.04 6.83 -14.01
C ALA A 153 -10.85 5.86 -13.79
N ALA A 154 -9.65 6.24 -14.23
CA ALA A 154 -8.44 5.42 -14.07
C ALA A 154 -7.80 5.57 -12.68
N PHE A 155 -8.12 6.64 -11.94
CA PHE A 155 -7.58 6.86 -10.60
C PHE A 155 -8.09 5.78 -9.64
N VAL A 156 -7.17 5.11 -8.96
CA VAL A 156 -7.49 3.99 -8.07
C VAL A 156 -7.94 4.54 -6.72
N ILE A 157 -9.18 4.24 -6.33
CA ILE A 157 -9.72 4.60 -5.01
C ILE A 157 -9.94 3.32 -4.24
N THR A 158 -9.30 3.19 -3.08
CA THR A 158 -9.47 2.05 -2.17
C THR A 158 -9.78 2.54 -0.78
N LEU A 159 -10.25 1.64 0.08
CA LEU A 159 -10.40 1.90 1.51
C LEU A 159 -9.77 0.74 2.29
N ALA A 160 -9.41 0.98 3.55
CA ALA A 160 -8.80 -0.02 4.42
C ALA A 160 -9.68 -0.39 5.63
N PRO A 161 -10.90 -0.94 5.42
CA PRO A 161 -11.78 -1.33 6.52
C PRO A 161 -11.11 -2.36 7.42
N VAL A 162 -11.32 -2.24 8.74
CA VAL A 162 -11.11 -3.37 9.63
C VAL A 162 -12.02 -4.54 9.20
N ALA A 163 -11.53 -5.79 9.20
CA ALA A 163 -12.27 -6.88 8.53
C ALA A 163 -13.68 -7.12 9.11
N THR A 164 -13.90 -6.88 10.41
CA THR A 164 -15.24 -6.95 11.01
C THR A 164 -16.22 -5.91 10.46
N ALA A 165 -15.75 -4.75 9.98
CA ALA A 165 -16.62 -3.70 9.45
C ALA A 165 -17.32 -4.14 8.15
N LEU A 166 -16.80 -5.17 7.49
CA LEU A 166 -17.42 -5.80 6.32
C LEU A 166 -18.53 -6.79 6.71
N LEU A 167 -18.68 -7.13 7.99
CA LEU A 167 -19.70 -8.08 8.49
C LEU A 167 -20.71 -7.42 9.43
N ASP A 168 -20.28 -6.42 10.19
CA ASP A 168 -21.09 -5.69 11.15
C ASP A 168 -20.63 -4.23 11.20
N ALA A 169 -21.50 -3.32 10.73
CA ALA A 169 -21.24 -1.88 10.72
C ALA A 169 -20.93 -1.29 12.11
N ARG A 170 -21.33 -1.96 13.20
CA ARG A 170 -21.06 -1.53 14.58
C ARG A 170 -19.65 -1.89 15.05
N ARG A 171 -18.97 -2.82 14.38
CA ARG A 171 -17.59 -3.27 14.69
C ARG A 171 -16.63 -2.65 13.69
N ASN A 172 -16.49 -1.34 13.78
CA ASN A 172 -15.88 -0.49 12.77
C ASN A 172 -15.08 0.65 13.42
N LEU A 173 -14.12 1.21 12.69
CA LEU A 173 -13.38 2.42 13.08
C LEU A 173 -13.88 3.68 12.36
N SER A 174 -14.49 3.52 11.18
CA SER A 174 -14.73 4.60 10.22
C SER A 174 -16.02 5.41 10.44
N GLY A 175 -16.86 5.00 11.39
CA GLY A 175 -18.18 5.60 11.65
C GLY A 175 -19.25 5.18 10.62
N PHE A 176 -19.02 5.44 9.33
CA PHE A 176 -19.97 5.06 8.27
C PHE A 176 -20.02 3.55 8.00
N ASP A 177 -21.17 3.08 7.50
CA ASP A 177 -21.38 1.69 7.11
C ASP A 177 -20.77 1.40 5.72
N TYR A 178 -19.87 0.41 5.64
CA TYR A 178 -19.22 -0.01 4.41
C TYR A 178 -20.19 -0.67 3.42
N GLU A 179 -21.22 -1.38 3.87
CA GLU A 179 -22.23 -1.95 2.97
C GLU A 179 -23.08 -0.85 2.34
N ALA A 180 -23.44 0.16 3.13
CA ALA A 180 -24.14 1.35 2.60
C ALA A 180 -23.27 2.09 1.59
N LEU A 181 -21.96 2.23 1.86
CA LEU A 181 -21.02 2.82 0.93
C LEU A 181 -20.88 2.00 -0.37
N GLU A 182 -20.75 0.68 -0.29
CA GLU A 182 -20.67 -0.20 -1.45
C GLU A 182 -21.93 -0.11 -2.31
N ALA A 183 -23.12 -0.07 -1.68
CA ALA A 183 -24.38 0.05 -2.40
C ALA A 183 -24.49 1.34 -3.25
N VAL A 184 -23.90 2.45 -2.78
CA VAL A 184 -24.05 3.76 -3.44
C VAL A 184 -22.84 4.20 -4.25
N ARG A 185 -21.63 3.72 -3.93
CA ARG A 185 -20.37 4.10 -4.60
C ARG A 185 -19.44 2.93 -4.90
N GLY A 186 -19.89 1.68 -4.77
CA GLY A 186 -19.06 0.51 -5.03
C GLY A 186 -18.43 0.47 -6.42
N ALA A 187 -19.11 0.98 -7.44
CA ALA A 187 -18.55 1.08 -8.80
C ALA A 187 -17.37 2.08 -8.92
N GLN A 188 -17.22 3.00 -7.96
CA GLN A 188 -16.12 3.97 -7.92
C GLN A 188 -14.94 3.47 -7.08
N ILE A 189 -15.13 2.40 -6.30
CA ILE A 189 -14.14 1.83 -5.38
C ILE A 189 -13.54 0.59 -6.03
N ALA A 190 -12.22 0.55 -6.15
CA ALA A 190 -11.51 -0.53 -6.84
C ALA A 190 -11.46 -1.82 -6.01
N TRP A 191 -11.15 -1.72 -4.71
CA TRP A 191 -11.20 -2.82 -3.74
C TRP A 191 -11.08 -2.29 -2.30
N TYR A 192 -11.15 -3.19 -1.34
CA TYR A 192 -11.00 -2.97 0.10
C TYR A 192 -9.78 -3.72 0.64
N ASN A 193 -8.84 -2.99 1.23
CA ASN A 193 -7.67 -3.49 1.95
C ASN A 193 -8.09 -3.94 3.36
N ALA A 194 -8.85 -5.05 3.45
CA ALA A 194 -9.50 -5.47 4.68
C ALA A 194 -8.50 -5.95 5.73
N GLN A 195 -8.49 -5.34 6.93
CA GLN A 195 -7.48 -5.60 7.95
C GLN A 195 -7.82 -6.86 8.78
N PHE A 196 -7.20 -8.01 8.48
CA PHE A 196 -7.38 -9.29 9.22
C PHE A 196 -6.38 -9.42 10.38
N TYR A 197 -6.26 -8.38 11.19
CA TYR A 197 -5.32 -8.31 12.31
C TYR A 197 -5.83 -7.37 13.41
N CYS A 198 -5.03 -7.16 14.46
CA CYS A 198 -5.35 -6.30 15.60
C CYS A 198 -6.70 -6.62 16.30
N GLY A 199 -7.16 -7.88 16.24
CA GLY A 199 -8.42 -8.32 16.83
C GLY A 199 -9.66 -8.03 15.98
N TRP A 200 -9.47 -7.45 14.80
CA TRP A 200 -10.55 -7.16 13.84
C TRP A 200 -10.72 -8.21 12.75
N GLY A 201 -9.86 -9.23 12.76
CA GLY A 201 -9.96 -10.41 11.92
C GLY A 201 -8.80 -11.34 12.20
N ASP A 202 -8.85 -12.51 11.57
CA ASP A 202 -7.84 -13.56 11.74
C ASP A 202 -7.54 -14.20 10.39
N ALA A 203 -6.29 -14.06 9.94
CA ALA A 203 -5.80 -14.67 8.70
C ALA A 203 -5.27 -16.10 8.88
N SER A 204 -5.30 -16.65 10.10
CA SER A 204 -4.88 -18.02 10.40
C SER A 204 -5.89 -19.09 9.95
N ASN A 205 -7.06 -18.67 9.47
CA ASN A 205 -8.07 -19.53 8.87
C ASN A 205 -8.88 -18.75 7.81
N PRO A 206 -9.58 -19.43 6.87
CA PRO A 206 -10.30 -18.77 5.78
C PRO A 206 -11.71 -18.28 6.16
N VAL A 207 -12.22 -18.63 7.35
CA VAL A 207 -13.65 -18.56 7.68
C VAL A 207 -14.19 -17.15 7.56
N MET A 208 -13.47 -16.16 8.08
CA MET A 208 -13.94 -14.77 8.05
C MET A 208 -13.98 -14.20 6.63
N TYR A 209 -13.03 -14.58 5.76
CA TYR A 209 -13.09 -14.23 4.35
C TYR A 209 -14.29 -14.88 3.67
N GLU A 210 -14.53 -16.17 3.93
CA GLU A 210 -15.70 -16.89 3.40
C GLU A 210 -17.02 -16.26 3.87
N MET A 211 -17.09 -15.76 5.11
CA MET A 211 -18.23 -15.01 5.62
C MET A 211 -18.43 -13.69 4.86
N CYS A 212 -17.37 -12.93 4.59
CA CYS A 212 -17.46 -11.70 3.79
C CYS A 212 -17.99 -12.02 2.38
N ALA A 213 -17.42 -13.02 1.73
CA ALA A 213 -17.90 -13.45 0.41
C ALA A 213 -19.36 -13.92 0.44
N ALA A 214 -19.77 -14.69 1.45
CA ALA A 214 -21.15 -15.14 1.63
C ALA A 214 -22.13 -14.00 1.91
N ARG A 215 -21.66 -12.91 2.53
CA ARG A 215 -22.45 -11.69 2.74
C ARG A 215 -22.68 -10.89 1.45
N GLY A 216 -21.95 -11.21 0.37
CA GLY A 216 -22.13 -10.62 -0.95
C GLY A 216 -20.99 -9.72 -1.40
N TRP A 217 -19.90 -9.62 -0.64
CA TRP A 217 -18.72 -8.86 -1.07
C TRP A 217 -18.03 -9.56 -2.25
N PRO A 218 -17.80 -8.86 -3.38
CA PRO A 218 -17.12 -9.45 -4.53
C PRO A 218 -15.69 -9.87 -4.16
N PRO A 219 -15.28 -11.14 -4.36
CA PRO A 219 -13.93 -11.60 -4.03
C PRO A 219 -12.81 -10.74 -4.65
N GLU A 220 -13.04 -10.20 -5.85
CA GLU A 220 -12.11 -9.33 -6.57
C GLU A 220 -11.90 -7.96 -5.92
N LYS A 221 -12.83 -7.56 -5.05
CA LYS A 221 -12.74 -6.36 -4.21
C LYS A 221 -12.29 -6.67 -2.79
N LEU A 222 -12.11 -7.93 -2.41
CA LEU A 222 -11.63 -8.33 -1.08
C LEU A 222 -10.13 -8.65 -1.12
N VAL A 223 -9.32 -7.75 -0.58
CA VAL A 223 -7.90 -7.98 -0.33
C VAL A 223 -7.70 -8.38 1.13
N VAL A 224 -6.97 -9.47 1.36
CA VAL A 224 -6.62 -9.93 2.71
C VAL A 224 -5.45 -9.11 3.24
N GLY A 225 -5.72 -8.27 4.22
CA GLY A 225 -4.71 -7.48 4.91
C GLY A 225 -4.03 -8.23 6.04
N LEU A 226 -2.70 -8.26 5.99
CA LEU A 226 -1.81 -8.95 6.89
C LEU A 226 -0.81 -7.97 7.53
N VAL A 227 -0.47 -8.18 8.80
CA VAL A 227 0.76 -7.61 9.34
C VAL A 227 1.97 -8.41 8.83
N THR A 228 3.00 -7.74 8.34
CA THR A 228 4.19 -8.40 7.75
C THR A 228 5.19 -8.88 8.81
N ALA A 229 5.12 -8.29 10.00
CA ALA A 229 5.94 -8.61 11.15
C ALA A 229 5.13 -8.56 12.45
N PRO A 230 5.46 -9.36 13.48
CA PRO A 230 4.79 -9.31 14.78
C PRO A 230 4.85 -7.93 15.46
N ASP A 231 5.90 -7.16 15.19
CA ASP A 231 6.08 -5.82 15.74
C ASP A 231 5.12 -4.77 15.14
N ASN A 232 4.50 -5.05 13.99
CA ASN A 232 3.62 -4.10 13.29
C ASN A 232 2.19 -4.12 13.83
N GLY A 233 1.81 -5.15 14.58
CA GLY A 233 0.49 -5.31 15.20
C GLY A 233 0.22 -6.73 15.67
N ALA A 234 -0.80 -6.89 16.51
CA ALA A 234 -1.25 -8.22 16.94
C ALA A 234 -1.92 -8.97 15.78
N GLY A 235 -1.89 -10.31 15.81
CA GLY A 235 -2.50 -11.13 14.76
C GLY A 235 -1.56 -11.47 13.59
N TRP A 236 -0.25 -11.39 13.79
CA TRP A 236 0.71 -11.92 12.81
C TRP A 236 0.59 -13.44 12.69
N VAL A 237 0.59 -13.94 11.45
CA VAL A 237 0.41 -15.35 11.12
C VAL A 237 1.66 -15.88 10.42
N PRO A 238 2.28 -16.97 10.93
CA PRO A 238 3.40 -17.63 10.26
C PRO A 238 3.03 -18.13 8.86
N PHE A 239 4.00 -18.17 7.93
CA PHE A 239 3.76 -18.60 6.54
C PHE A 239 3.28 -20.05 6.42
N GLU A 240 3.66 -20.92 7.35
CA GLU A 240 3.25 -22.33 7.39
C GLU A 240 1.73 -22.48 7.58
N VAL A 241 1.10 -21.50 8.25
CA VAL A 241 -0.35 -21.43 8.45
C VAL A 241 -0.99 -20.59 7.36
N LEU A 242 -0.42 -19.43 7.04
CA LEU A 242 -0.98 -18.49 6.07
C LEU A 242 -0.99 -19.06 4.64
N GLY A 243 0.07 -19.76 4.23
CA GLY A 243 0.24 -20.29 2.88
C GLY A 243 -0.90 -21.22 2.43
N PRO A 244 -1.21 -22.29 3.19
CA PRO A 244 -2.35 -23.16 2.91
C PRO A 244 -3.70 -22.41 2.83
N ASN A 245 -3.92 -21.42 3.69
CA ASN A 245 -5.15 -20.63 3.68
C ASN A 245 -5.27 -19.76 2.43
N LEU A 246 -4.22 -19.02 2.06
CA LEU A 246 -4.22 -18.21 0.84
C LEU A 246 -4.39 -19.08 -0.42
N TRP A 247 -3.78 -20.26 -0.43
CA TRP A 247 -3.98 -21.23 -1.51
C TRP A 247 -5.44 -21.69 -1.60
N LEU A 248 -6.06 -22.02 -0.46
CA LEU A 248 -7.46 -22.43 -0.41
C LEU A 248 -8.39 -21.30 -0.88
N LEU A 249 -8.19 -20.07 -0.41
CA LEU A 249 -8.97 -18.90 -0.82
C LEU A 249 -8.86 -18.68 -2.33
N ARG A 250 -7.64 -18.69 -2.88
CA ARG A 250 -7.45 -18.56 -4.33
C ARG A 250 -8.15 -19.66 -5.12
N ARG A 251 -8.11 -20.90 -4.64
CA ARG A 251 -8.76 -22.03 -5.32
C ARG A 251 -10.29 -21.95 -5.25
N ARG A 252 -10.83 -21.51 -4.11
CA ARG A 252 -12.27 -21.41 -3.87
C ARG A 252 -12.90 -20.18 -4.54
N PHE A 253 -12.15 -19.09 -4.63
CA PHE A 253 -12.60 -17.83 -5.20
C PHE A 253 -11.69 -17.45 -6.38
N PRO A 254 -12.06 -17.78 -7.63
CA PRO A 254 -11.25 -17.47 -8.81
C PRO A 254 -10.93 -15.96 -8.95
N GLY A 255 -11.83 -15.10 -8.46
CA GLY A 255 -11.65 -13.67 -8.38
C GLY A 255 -10.87 -13.19 -7.15
N PHE A 256 -10.14 -14.04 -6.41
CA PHE A 256 -9.47 -13.65 -5.17
C PHE A 256 -8.67 -12.34 -5.32
N GLY A 257 -9.10 -11.29 -4.61
CA GLY A 257 -8.62 -9.92 -4.80
C GLY A 257 -7.14 -9.74 -4.48
N GLY A 258 -6.60 -10.57 -3.58
CA GLY A 258 -5.17 -10.66 -3.27
C GLY A 258 -4.83 -10.37 -1.83
N VAL A 259 -3.59 -9.92 -1.59
CA VAL A 259 -3.07 -9.62 -0.27
C VAL A 259 -2.46 -8.22 -0.21
N MET A 260 -2.56 -7.60 0.96
CA MET A 260 -1.74 -6.44 1.31
C MET A 260 -0.90 -6.74 2.56
N GLY A 261 0.25 -6.08 2.67
CA GLY A 261 1.15 -6.18 3.82
C GLY A 261 1.36 -4.84 4.53
N TRP A 262 1.05 -4.81 5.82
CA TRP A 262 1.36 -3.74 6.77
C TRP A 262 2.55 -4.11 7.67
N GLU A 263 3.76 -3.63 7.43
CA GLU A 263 4.23 -2.79 6.32
C GLU A 263 5.61 -3.26 5.83
N TYR A 264 6.20 -2.59 4.83
CA TYR A 264 7.38 -3.08 4.12
C TYR A 264 8.64 -3.26 4.98
N PHE A 265 9.07 -2.23 5.71
CA PHE A 265 10.48 -2.06 6.15
C PHE A 265 11.08 -3.18 7.00
N ASN A 266 10.26 -3.98 7.69
CA ASN A 266 10.69 -5.05 8.59
C ASN A 266 10.01 -6.39 8.28
N GLY A 267 9.51 -6.56 7.05
CA GLY A 267 8.74 -7.73 6.66
C GLY A 267 9.50 -9.04 6.82
N TRP A 268 8.88 -10.02 7.49
CA TRP A 268 9.44 -11.36 7.61
C TRP A 268 9.35 -12.14 6.28
N PRO A 269 10.32 -13.03 5.98
CA PRO A 269 11.33 -13.56 6.89
C PRO A 269 12.64 -12.76 6.92
N GLY A 270 12.83 -11.82 5.99
CA GLY A 270 14.09 -11.09 5.85
C GLY A 270 14.30 -9.95 6.83
N GLY A 271 13.28 -9.60 7.62
CA GLY A 271 13.37 -8.58 8.67
C GLY A 271 13.71 -7.21 8.10
N ARG A 272 14.52 -6.43 8.83
CA ARG A 272 14.94 -5.08 8.41
C ARG A 272 16.05 -5.12 7.36
N GLU A 273 16.85 -6.18 7.36
CA GLU A 273 17.97 -6.32 6.44
C GLU A 273 17.50 -6.65 5.01
N ARG A 274 16.43 -7.45 4.89
CA ARG A 274 15.92 -7.94 3.60
C ARG A 274 14.38 -7.92 3.55
N PRO A 275 13.73 -6.77 3.78
CA PRO A 275 12.26 -6.68 3.89
C PRO A 275 11.51 -7.14 2.64
N TRP A 276 12.15 -7.03 1.47
CA TRP A 276 11.63 -7.49 0.18
C TRP A 276 11.35 -9.01 0.12
N GLU A 277 11.93 -9.81 1.02
CA GLU A 277 11.69 -11.24 1.06
C GLU A 277 10.23 -11.60 1.36
N TRP A 278 9.50 -10.74 2.10
CA TRP A 278 8.06 -10.92 2.30
C TRP A 278 7.31 -10.93 0.96
N ALA A 279 7.62 -9.96 0.08
CA ALA A 279 6.99 -9.84 -1.23
C ALA A 279 7.35 -11.02 -2.15
N ARG A 280 8.59 -11.51 -2.07
CA ARG A 280 9.03 -12.71 -2.80
C ARG A 280 8.23 -13.94 -2.35
N HIS A 281 8.02 -14.13 -1.05
CA HIS A 281 7.22 -15.24 -0.52
C HIS A 281 5.76 -15.13 -0.97
N MET A 282 5.15 -13.95 -0.91
CA MET A 282 3.79 -13.73 -1.41
C MET A 282 3.70 -13.99 -2.92
N THR A 283 4.70 -13.56 -3.68
CA THR A 283 4.78 -13.84 -5.12
C THR A 283 4.80 -15.33 -5.39
N MET A 284 5.64 -16.08 -4.68
CA MET A 284 5.67 -17.54 -4.80
C MET A 284 4.31 -18.16 -4.47
N LEU A 285 3.70 -17.83 -3.33
CA LEU A 285 2.40 -18.40 -2.93
C LEU A 285 1.26 -18.06 -3.91
N LEU A 286 1.25 -16.85 -4.44
CA LEU A 286 0.14 -16.30 -5.22
C LEU A 286 0.36 -16.32 -6.74
N ARG A 287 1.53 -16.72 -7.21
CA ARG A 287 1.84 -16.88 -8.64
C ARG A 287 2.32 -18.28 -8.99
N ALA A 288 2.84 -19.05 -8.04
CA ALA A 288 3.16 -20.45 -8.27
C ALA A 288 1.87 -21.29 -8.29
N THR A 289 1.20 -21.27 -9.43
CA THR A 289 0.42 -22.42 -9.89
C THR A 289 1.37 -23.24 -10.76
N GLY A 290 1.66 -24.47 -10.33
CA GLY A 290 2.46 -25.41 -11.10
C GLY A 290 2.01 -25.46 -12.57
N MET A 291 2.98 -25.54 -13.48
CA MET A 291 2.83 -25.61 -14.95
C MET A 291 2.44 -24.32 -15.71
N GLY A 292 2.41 -23.14 -15.08
CA GLY A 292 2.11 -21.87 -15.77
C GLY A 292 3.31 -21.15 -16.42
N ALA A 293 4.55 -21.58 -16.16
CA ALA A 293 5.74 -20.95 -16.72
C ALA A 293 5.90 -21.20 -18.23
N GLU A 294 5.28 -22.26 -18.77
CA GLU A 294 5.37 -22.58 -20.19
C GLU A 294 4.46 -21.72 -21.07
N VAL A 295 3.38 -21.14 -20.53
CA VAL A 295 2.46 -20.32 -21.33
C VAL A 295 3.02 -18.91 -21.57
N ALA A 296 3.69 -18.33 -20.57
CA ALA A 296 4.40 -17.06 -20.73
C ALA A 296 5.64 -17.18 -21.64
N ASP A 297 6.34 -18.32 -21.58
CA ASP A 297 7.48 -18.60 -22.47
C ASP A 297 7.02 -18.98 -23.89
N ALA A 298 5.83 -19.58 -24.04
CA ALA A 298 5.20 -19.83 -25.34
C ALA A 298 4.70 -18.54 -26.01
N GLU A 299 4.10 -17.60 -25.28
CA GLU A 299 3.69 -16.30 -25.83
C GLU A 299 4.88 -15.42 -26.22
N ALA A 300 5.99 -15.49 -25.49
CA ALA A 300 7.26 -14.83 -25.86
C ALA A 300 7.89 -15.45 -27.13
N LYS A 301 7.83 -16.77 -27.29
CA LYS A 301 8.36 -17.47 -28.48
C LYS A 301 7.46 -17.32 -29.70
N ASN A 302 6.14 -17.28 -29.54
CA ASN A 302 5.19 -17.13 -30.65
C ASN A 302 5.11 -15.70 -31.21
N ARG A 303 5.64 -14.69 -30.49
CA ARG A 303 5.85 -13.34 -31.02
C ARG A 303 7.05 -13.23 -31.97
N THR A 304 7.88 -14.26 -32.03
CA THR A 304 9.12 -14.28 -32.85
C THR A 304 8.95 -15.09 -34.14
N THR A 305 7.74 -15.56 -34.46
CA THR A 305 7.44 -16.27 -35.71
C THR A 305 6.29 -15.59 -36.45
N VAL A 306 6.54 -14.35 -36.90
CA VAL A 306 5.80 -13.79 -38.04
C VAL A 306 6.57 -14.14 -39.30
N THR A 307 5.87 -14.87 -40.15
CA THR A 307 6.19 -15.35 -41.48
C THR A 307 6.79 -14.28 -42.39
N THR A 308 7.99 -14.54 -42.91
CA THR A 308 8.53 -13.90 -44.11
C THR A 308 7.80 -14.46 -45.34
N GLU A 309 6.75 -13.77 -45.79
CA GLU A 309 6.33 -13.84 -47.18
C GLU A 309 7.06 -12.76 -47.97
N VAL A 310 7.83 -13.21 -48.96
CA VAL A 310 8.63 -12.40 -49.87
C VAL A 310 7.80 -12.14 -51.12
N ASP A 311 7.49 -10.87 -51.39
CA ASP A 311 7.03 -10.38 -52.69
C ASP A 311 8.22 -9.68 -53.39
N PRO A 312 8.61 -10.08 -54.61
CA PRO A 312 9.78 -9.54 -55.28
C PRO A 312 9.41 -8.33 -56.13
N ASP A 313 10.12 -7.21 -55.94
CA ASP A 313 10.60 -6.30 -56.99
C ASP A 313 10.83 -4.89 -56.44
N THR A 314 12.10 -4.49 -56.28
CA THR A 314 12.77 -3.45 -57.09
C THR A 314 14.04 -2.96 -56.39
N ALA A 315 15.04 -2.72 -57.23
CA ALA A 315 16.40 -2.35 -56.91
C ALA A 315 16.50 -0.97 -56.24
N ASP A 316 17.28 -0.87 -55.17
CA ASP A 316 18.50 -0.05 -55.14
C ASP A 316 19.27 -0.31 -53.83
N LYS A 317 20.50 -0.79 -53.98
CA LYS A 317 21.43 -1.04 -52.86
C LYS A 317 22.04 0.27 -52.41
N ALA A 318 21.67 0.75 -51.23
CA ALA A 318 22.50 1.64 -50.43
C ALA A 318 22.90 0.90 -49.13
N GLU A 319 24.18 0.56 -49.02
CA GLU A 319 24.79 0.00 -47.81
C GLU A 319 24.72 1.04 -46.68
N LEU A 320 23.96 0.76 -45.63
CA LEU A 320 24.01 1.50 -44.37
C LEU A 320 25.17 0.98 -43.53
N THR A 321 26.29 1.70 -43.54
CA THR A 321 27.41 1.48 -42.62
C THR A 321 27.06 2.03 -41.23
N THR A 322 27.27 1.22 -40.20
CA THR A 322 27.21 1.65 -38.79
C THR A 322 28.29 2.72 -38.52
N PRO A 323 27.99 3.83 -37.82
CA PRO A 323 29.01 4.79 -37.42
C PRO A 323 29.97 4.19 -36.38
N ASP A 324 31.27 4.47 -36.53
CA ASP A 324 32.32 4.09 -35.60
C ASP A 324 32.27 4.85 -34.26
N ASP A 325 32.92 4.26 -33.25
CA ASP A 325 32.97 4.63 -31.84
C ASP A 325 33.10 6.14 -31.54
N PHE A 326 32.26 6.60 -30.61
CA PHE A 326 32.21 7.97 -30.12
C PHE A 326 33.42 8.28 -29.21
N GLN A 327 34.35 9.13 -29.68
CA GLN A 327 35.46 9.63 -28.86
C GLN A 327 35.06 10.87 -28.05
N TYR A 328 35.35 10.83 -26.73
CA TYR A 328 35.15 11.95 -25.81
C TYR A 328 36.29 12.97 -25.93
N TYR A 329 35.98 14.20 -26.32
CA TYR A 329 36.91 15.33 -26.24
C TYR A 329 36.57 16.19 -25.02
N SER A 330 37.44 16.19 -24.01
CA SER A 330 37.42 17.19 -22.94
C SER A 330 38.26 18.41 -23.37
N SER A 331 37.62 19.52 -23.74
CA SER A 331 38.30 20.80 -23.86
C SER A 331 38.27 21.53 -22.52
N ALA A 332 39.43 21.60 -21.87
CA ALA A 332 39.71 22.62 -20.87
C ALA A 332 40.14 23.91 -21.57
N SER A 333 39.56 25.04 -21.16
CA SER A 333 40.19 26.36 -21.31
C SER A 333 39.62 27.32 -20.28
N ASP A 334 40.57 27.97 -19.60
CA ASP A 334 40.48 28.82 -18.43
C ASP A 334 39.88 30.21 -18.69
N ASP A 335 39.26 30.78 -17.66
CA ASP A 335 39.60 32.04 -16.98
C ASP A 335 38.47 32.31 -15.97
N VAL A 336 38.71 32.49 -14.66
CA VAL A 336 39.07 33.77 -14.04
C VAL A 336 39.81 33.51 -12.70
N THR A 337 41.04 34.03 -12.61
CA THR A 337 41.79 34.64 -11.48
C THR A 337 41.06 34.82 -10.13
N LEU A 338 41.60 34.77 -8.91
CA LEU A 338 42.90 34.78 -8.18
C LEU A 338 42.46 34.36 -6.74
N ASP A 339 43.19 33.71 -5.85
CA ASP A 339 44.50 34.03 -5.28
C ASP A 339 44.85 32.88 -4.32
N TRP A 340 46.09 32.39 -4.37
CA TRP A 340 46.60 31.36 -3.45
C TRP A 340 47.52 32.02 -2.44
N CYS A 341 47.23 31.85 -1.14
CA CYS A 341 48.23 32.03 -0.10
C CYS A 341 48.38 30.73 0.70
N VAL A 342 49.63 30.28 0.74
CA VAL A 342 50.16 29.03 1.31
C VAL A 342 50.35 29.17 2.83
N PHE A 343 50.59 28.01 3.48
CA PHE A 343 50.97 27.73 4.87
C PHE A 343 49.79 27.26 5.74
N GLY A 344 49.85 26.16 6.49
CA GLY A 344 50.92 25.21 6.79
C GLY A 344 50.40 24.31 7.90
N ARG A 345 50.75 23.02 7.89
CA ARG A 345 50.45 22.10 9.00
C ARG A 345 51.35 22.45 10.19
N THR A 346 50.77 22.59 11.39
CA THR A 346 51.46 22.24 12.64
C THR A 346 50.48 21.79 13.72
N THR A 347 50.85 20.63 14.27
CA THR A 347 50.53 19.99 15.55
C THR A 347 50.42 20.91 16.77
N GLY A 348 49.61 20.56 17.77
CA GLY A 348 49.77 21.13 19.12
C GLY A 348 48.68 20.79 20.15
N ARG A 349 49.05 19.96 21.13
CA ARG A 349 48.34 19.51 22.34
C ARG A 349 47.81 20.60 23.28
N MET A 350 46.79 20.17 24.06
CA MET A 350 46.52 20.39 25.51
C MET A 350 46.28 21.80 26.05
N GLY A 351 45.24 21.91 26.90
CA GLY A 351 45.15 22.94 27.94
C GLY A 351 43.76 23.05 28.55
N ALA A 352 43.62 22.61 29.80
CA ALA A 352 42.41 22.65 30.61
C ALA A 352 42.31 23.95 31.46
N ALA A 353 41.21 24.03 32.24
CA ALA A 353 40.84 25.01 33.29
C ALA A 353 40.03 26.23 32.79
N ALA A 354 38.76 26.46 33.15
CA ALA A 354 38.03 26.52 34.43
C ALA A 354 37.96 27.94 35.04
N LEU A 355 36.76 28.26 35.58
CA LEU A 355 36.30 29.44 36.37
C LEU A 355 35.71 30.59 35.52
N VAL A 356 34.38 30.84 35.50
CA VAL A 356 33.49 31.43 36.55
C VAL A 356 34.02 32.83 36.92
N GLU A 357 33.34 33.96 36.65
CA GLU A 357 32.05 34.38 37.22
C GLU A 357 31.58 35.73 36.64
N THR A 358 30.36 36.12 37.03
CA THR A 358 29.71 37.44 37.00
C THR A 358 28.86 37.80 35.78
N GLY A 359 27.55 37.84 36.03
CA GLY A 359 26.52 38.19 35.06
C GLY A 359 26.12 39.66 35.12
N SER A 360 25.27 40.04 34.16
CA SER A 360 24.26 41.08 34.34
C SER A 360 23.22 40.99 33.24
N HIS A 361 21.99 41.32 33.61
CA HIS A 361 20.87 41.79 32.79
C HIS A 361 20.07 40.80 31.91
N ALA A 362 18.87 40.51 32.44
CA ALA A 362 17.56 40.74 31.84
C ALA A 362 17.33 40.39 30.36
N GLU A 363 16.45 39.41 30.12
CA GLU A 363 15.23 39.57 29.29
C GLU A 363 14.52 38.21 29.09
N GLY A 364 13.20 38.28 28.92
CA GLY A 364 12.47 37.38 28.02
C GLY A 364 12.18 35.97 28.51
N THR A 365 10.92 35.69 28.82
CA THR A 365 10.34 34.35 28.80
C THR A 365 10.46 33.75 27.40
N TYR A 366 11.51 32.97 27.16
CA TYR A 366 11.68 32.12 25.98
C TYR A 366 11.17 30.71 26.32
N GLN A 367 10.01 30.35 25.75
CA GLN A 367 9.62 28.94 25.69
C GLN A 367 10.41 28.27 24.55
N PRO A 368 11.06 27.11 24.77
CA PRO A 368 11.77 26.44 23.70
C PRO A 368 10.77 25.76 22.75
N PRO A 369 10.97 25.86 21.43
CA PRO A 369 10.15 25.16 20.46
C PRO A 369 10.53 23.68 20.39
N TYR A 370 9.51 22.84 20.17
CA TYR A 370 9.57 21.52 19.53
C TYR A 370 10.54 20.49 20.13
N ARG A 371 9.97 19.56 20.92
CA ARG A 371 10.53 18.21 21.03
C ARG A 371 10.18 17.44 19.76
N PRO A 372 11.15 16.77 19.10
CA PRO A 372 10.82 15.84 18.03
C PRO A 372 10.07 14.65 18.66
N PHE A 373 8.82 14.44 18.24
CA PHE A 373 8.13 13.18 18.46
C PHE A 373 8.88 12.11 17.67
N ARG A 374 9.75 11.35 18.36
CA ARG A 374 10.35 10.13 17.82
C ARG A 374 9.52 8.95 18.33
N GLN A 375 8.71 8.36 17.46
CA GLN A 375 8.21 7.00 17.67
C GLN A 375 7.98 6.34 16.32
N ALA A 376 8.64 5.21 16.08
CA ALA A 376 8.16 4.25 15.10
C ALA A 376 6.71 3.93 15.50
N PHE A 377 5.75 4.29 14.65
CA PHE A 377 4.35 4.07 14.92
C PHE A 377 4.09 2.56 14.84
N ARG A 378 4.17 1.86 15.97
CA ARG A 378 3.34 0.66 16.16
C ARG A 378 1.91 1.11 15.92
N LYS A 379 1.10 0.40 15.13
CA LYS A 379 -0.36 0.59 15.22
C LYS A 379 -0.69 0.45 16.71
N PRO A 380 -1.24 1.48 17.37
CA PRO A 380 -1.54 1.39 18.79
C PRO A 380 -2.42 0.16 18.99
N ALA A 381 -2.24 -0.55 20.11
CA ALA A 381 -3.14 -1.62 20.49
C ALA A 381 -4.56 -1.02 20.54
N CYS A 382 -5.34 -1.27 19.49
CA CYS A 382 -6.69 -0.75 19.35
C CYS A 382 -7.48 -1.28 20.55
N GLN A 383 -8.02 -0.39 21.37
CA GLN A 383 -8.83 -0.79 22.52
C GLN A 383 -10.08 -1.50 21.98
N ILE A 384 -10.08 -2.82 22.01
CA ILE A 384 -11.22 -3.65 21.64
C ILE A 384 -12.27 -3.48 22.76
N PRO A 385 -13.50 -3.01 22.47
CA PRO A 385 -14.57 -3.09 23.45
C PRO A 385 -14.83 -4.57 23.79
N ALA A 386 -14.88 -4.90 25.09
CA ALA A 386 -14.95 -6.27 25.59
C ALA A 386 -16.07 -7.09 24.91
N ILE A 387 -15.69 -8.24 24.33
CA ILE A 387 -16.64 -9.17 23.70
C ILE A 387 -17.41 -9.90 24.81
N ASN A 388 -18.74 -9.82 24.76
CA ASN A 388 -19.64 -10.58 25.62
C ASN A 388 -19.49 -12.10 25.37
N PRO A 389 -19.24 -12.94 26.40
CA PRO A 389 -18.96 -14.37 26.26
C PRO A 389 -20.12 -15.26 25.77
N GLU A 390 -21.32 -14.72 25.48
CA GLU A 390 -22.45 -15.54 25.02
C GLU A 390 -22.38 -16.02 23.56
N MET A 391 -21.46 -15.50 22.74
CA MET A 391 -21.42 -15.82 21.30
C MET A 391 -20.67 -17.11 20.93
N THR A 392 -20.02 -17.79 21.88
CA THR A 392 -19.41 -19.12 21.63
C THR A 392 -20.48 -20.21 21.41
N ARG A 393 -21.77 -19.92 21.62
CA ARG A 393 -22.89 -20.86 21.43
C ARG A 393 -23.62 -20.75 20.10
N LEU A 394 -23.47 -19.67 19.33
CA LEU A 394 -24.25 -19.52 18.08
C LEU A 394 -23.65 -20.27 16.88
N VAL A 395 -22.38 -20.67 16.93
CA VAL A 395 -21.66 -21.32 15.81
C VAL A 395 -21.99 -22.82 15.69
N LEU A 396 -22.70 -23.41 16.66
CA LEU A 396 -23.04 -24.84 16.65
C LEU A 396 -24.47 -25.18 16.18
N ILE A 397 -25.33 -24.20 15.90
CA ILE A 397 -26.76 -24.47 15.62
C ILE A 397 -27.09 -24.52 14.11
N HIS A 398 -26.19 -24.09 13.21
CA HIS A 398 -26.45 -24.09 11.76
C HIS A 398 -25.82 -25.25 10.97
N ALA A 399 -25.16 -26.20 11.64
CA ALA A 399 -24.53 -27.35 10.97
C ALA A 399 -25.39 -28.64 10.96
N GLU A 400 -26.61 -28.64 11.51
CA GLU A 400 -27.44 -29.85 11.66
C GLU A 400 -28.74 -29.89 10.83
N VAL A 401 -28.87 -29.08 9.78
CA VAL A 401 -30.02 -29.18 8.86
C VAL A 401 -29.56 -29.34 7.42
N SER A 402 -29.02 -30.51 7.09
CA SER A 402 -28.96 -31.03 5.71
C SER A 402 -28.67 -32.53 5.71
N LEU A 403 -29.64 -33.33 6.18
CA LEU A 403 -29.77 -34.74 5.82
C LEU A 403 -31.26 -35.02 5.58
N ILE A 404 -31.68 -35.01 4.31
CA ILE A 404 -32.94 -35.61 3.85
C ILE A 404 -32.57 -36.73 2.86
N PRO A 405 -33.07 -37.97 3.04
CA PRO A 405 -32.69 -39.11 2.22
C PRO A 405 -33.52 -39.22 0.92
N SER A 406 -32.91 -39.82 -0.10
CA SER A 406 -33.56 -40.21 -1.36
C SER A 406 -34.65 -41.27 -1.11
N VAL A 407 -35.84 -41.04 -1.65
CA VAL A 407 -36.91 -42.05 -1.73
C VAL A 407 -37.09 -42.40 -3.20
N ASP A 408 -36.57 -43.55 -3.59
CA ASP A 408 -36.90 -44.19 -4.87
C ASP A 408 -38.22 -44.97 -4.73
N ALA A 409 -39.03 -44.85 -5.78
CA ALA A 409 -40.37 -45.41 -5.88
C ALA A 409 -40.32 -46.91 -6.25
N GLU A 410 -40.93 -47.76 -5.41
CA GLU A 410 -41.26 -49.13 -5.79
C GLU A 410 -42.77 -49.31 -6.01
N PHE A 411 -43.06 -49.86 -7.19
CA PHE A 411 -44.38 -50.20 -7.71
C PHE A 411 -45.03 -51.33 -6.90
N ARG A 412 -46.33 -51.17 -6.61
CA ARG A 412 -47.22 -52.24 -6.11
C ARG A 412 -47.58 -53.23 -7.22
N THR A 413 -47.42 -54.52 -6.92
CA THR A 413 -48.31 -55.68 -7.23
C THR A 413 -47.77 -56.85 -6.37
N SER A 414 -48.50 -57.72 -5.68
CA SER A 414 -49.91 -58.09 -5.62
C SER A 414 -50.12 -59.07 -4.44
N SER A 415 -51.26 -58.97 -3.77
CA SER A 415 -52.13 -60.06 -3.27
C SER A 415 -51.53 -61.43 -2.91
N LEU A 416 -51.50 -61.77 -1.63
CA LEU A 416 -52.34 -62.80 -0.96
C LEU A 416 -52.01 -62.88 0.54
#